data_AF-A0A4S0JYF9-F1
#
_entry.id   AF-A0A4S0JYF9-F1
#
_cell.length_a   1.000
_cell.length_b   1.000
_cell.length_c   1.000
_cell.angle_alpha   90.00
_cell.angle_beta   90.00
_cell.angle_gamma   90.00
#
_symmetry.space_group_name_H-M   'P 1'
#
loop_
_entity.id
_entity.type
_entity.pdbx_description
1 polymer ?
#
loop_
_entity_poly.entity_id
_entity_poly.type
_entity_poly.pdbx_seq_one_letter_code
_entity_poly.pdbx_strand_id
1 'polypeptide(L)' 'MNAEPCPFCTSTDVRPYVTSEARVVMRCDDCGASGPVCIDELNAVRSWNRRPATPDQDWD' A
#
# COMPACT_ATOMS: atom_id res chain seq x y z
N MET A 1 -7.13 11.29 2.75
CA MET A 1 -6.16 10.76 1.76
C MET A 1 -6.66 9.38 1.41
N ASN A 2 -6.82 9.08 0.12
CA ASN A 2 -7.32 7.78 -0.32
C ASN A 2 -6.14 6.90 -0.74
N ALA A 3 -6.29 5.59 -0.54
CA ALA A 3 -5.32 4.62 -1.01
C ALA A 3 -5.40 4.50 -2.54
N GLU A 4 -4.25 4.46 -3.18
CA GLU A 4 -4.10 4.10 -4.59
C GLU A 4 -4.59 2.65 -4.81
N PRO A 5 -5.08 2.32 -6.02
CA PRO A 5 -5.46 0.95 -6.35
C PRO A 5 -4.32 -0.04 -6.11
N CYS A 6 -4.68 -1.29 -5.81
CA CYS A 6 -3.71 -2.34 -5.56
C CYS A 6 -2.72 -2.48 -6.73
N PRO A 7 -1.40 -2.43 -6.49
CA PRO A 7 -0.42 -2.51 -7.57
C PRO A 7 -0.32 -3.90 -8.20
N PHE A 8 -0.93 -4.92 -7.58
CA PHE A 8 -0.86 -6.31 -8.03
C PHE A 8 -2.09 -6.75 -8.82
N CYS A 9 -3.30 -6.35 -8.38
CA CYS A 9 -4.56 -6.77 -8.99
C CYS A 9 -5.43 -5.62 -9.50
N THR A 10 -4.97 -4.37 -9.37
CA THR A 10 -5.67 -3.13 -9.79
C THR A 10 -7.00 -2.84 -9.09
N SER A 11 -7.40 -3.67 -8.13
CA SER A 11 -8.58 -3.43 -7.32
C SER A 11 -8.49 -2.14 -6.52
N THR A 12 -9.63 -1.47 -6.36
CA THR A 12 -9.81 -0.32 -5.47
C THR A 12 -10.22 -0.72 -4.05
N ASP A 13 -10.46 -2.01 -3.79
CA ASP A 13 -10.82 -2.51 -2.46
C ASP A 13 -9.57 -2.67 -1.58
N VAL A 14 -9.00 -1.51 -1.23
CA VAL A 14 -7.80 -1.36 -0.41
C VAL A 14 -8.14 -0.55 0.82
N ARG A 15 -7.91 -1.11 2.01
CA ARG A 15 -8.28 -0.49 3.29
C ARG A 15 -7.19 -0.64 4.36
N PRO A 16 -7.16 0.25 5.35
CA PRO A 16 -6.28 0.08 6.51
C PRO A 16 -6.69 -1.16 7.31
N TYR A 17 -5.69 -1.86 7.82
CA TYR A 17 -5.85 -3.04 8.64
C TYR A 17 -4.90 -2.97 9.84
N VAL A 18 -5.44 -3.16 11.04
CA VAL A 18 -4.66 -3.22 12.29
C VAL A 18 -4.22 -4.66 12.52
N THR A 19 -2.92 -4.87 12.62
CA THR A 19 -2.33 -6.19 12.89
C THR A 19 -2.43 -6.54 14.38
N SER A 20 -2.18 -7.82 14.71
CA SER A 20 -2.12 -8.29 16.10
C SER A 20 -1.06 -7.61 16.97
N GLU A 21 -0.04 -6.99 16.34
CA GLU A 21 1.02 -6.24 17.01
C GLU A 21 0.69 -4.76 17.19
N ALA A 22 -0.58 -4.37 17.01
CA ALA A 22 -1.05 -2.99 17.05
C ALA A 22 -0.24 -2.08 16.09
N ARG A 23 -0.01 -2.57 14.87
CA ARG A 23 0.53 -1.79 13.75
C ARG A 23 -0.53 -1.66 12.66
N VAL A 24 -0.36 -0.69 11.77
CA VAL A 24 -1.28 -0.43 10.66
C VAL A 24 -0.60 -0.76 9.32
N VAL A 25 -1.29 -1.50 8.48
CA VAL A 25 -0.91 -1.74 7.06
C VAL A 25 -2.06 -1.33 6.15
N MET A 26 -1.79 -1.10 4.88
CA MET A 26 -2.84 -1.16 3.86
C MET A 26 -2.99 -2.61 3.40
N ARG A 27 -4.22 -3.06 3.16
CA ARG A 27 -4.54 -4.41 2.70
C ARG A 27 -5.54 -4.34 1.56
N CYS A 28 -5.27 -5.08 0.48
CA CYS A 28 -6.24 -5.36 -0.57
C CYS A 28 -7.07 -6.59 -0.18
N ASP A 29 -8.40 -6.47 -0.19
CA ASP A 29 -9.29 -7.56 0.17
C ASP A 29 -9.50 -8.57 -0.97
N ASP A 30 -9.27 -8.17 -2.23
CA ASP A 30 -9.40 -9.07 -3.39
C ASP A 30 -8.23 -10.05 -3.55
N CYS A 31 -6.99 -9.56 -3.46
CA CYS A 31 -5.80 -10.40 -3.67
C CYS A 31 -5.00 -10.71 -2.40
N GLY A 32 -5.36 -10.09 -1.27
CA GLY A 32 -4.70 -10.28 0.03
C GLY A 32 -3.35 -9.55 0.18
N ALA A 33 -2.88 -8.83 -0.85
CA ALA A 33 -1.64 -8.05 -0.73
C ALA A 33 -1.73 -7.04 0.41
N SER A 34 -0.71 -7.00 1.27
CA SER A 34 -0.69 -6.10 2.44
C SER A 34 0.68 -5.49 2.70
N GLY A 35 0.69 -4.25 3.18
CA GLY A 35 1.88 -3.53 3.62
C GLY A 35 1.81 -2.04 3.29
N PRO A 36 2.91 -1.31 3.47
CA PRO A 36 3.95 -1.55 4.45
C PRO A 36 3.44 -1.31 5.90
N VAL A 37 4.13 -1.88 6.89
CA VAL A 37 3.77 -1.77 8.32
C VAL A 37 4.15 -0.38 8.85
N CYS A 38 3.19 0.33 9.42
CA CYS A 38 3.30 1.69 9.95
C CYS A 38 2.71 1.79 11.36
N ILE A 39 2.99 2.90 12.06
CA ILE A 39 2.44 3.15 13.40
C ILE A 39 1.00 3.68 13.37
N ASP A 40 0.59 4.30 12.26
CA ASP A 40 -0.74 4.88 12.06
C ASP A 40 -1.20 4.77 10.61
N GLU A 41 -2.51 4.98 10.40
CA GLU A 41 -3.17 4.93 9.11
C GLU A 41 -2.64 5.95 8.10
N LEU A 42 -2.34 7.17 8.53
CA LEU A 42 -1.86 8.22 7.63
C LEU A 42 -0.53 7.81 7.00
N ASN A 43 0.39 7.28 7.80
CA ASN A 43 1.67 6.77 7.34
C ASN A 43 1.52 5.50 6.49
N ALA A 44 0.56 4.62 6.80
CA ALA A 44 0.26 3.44 5.99
C ALA A 44 -0.23 3.82 4.59
N VAL A 45 -1.19 4.75 4.49
CA VAL A 45 -1.73 5.24 3.20
C VAL A 45 -0.65 5.94 2.38
N ARG A 46 0.14 6.82 3.01
CA ARG A 46 1.24 7.52 2.30
C ARG A 46 2.27 6.55 1.75
N SER A 47 2.61 5.54 2.53
CA SER A 47 3.62 4.55 2.14
C SER A 47 3.08 3.59 1.08
N TRP A 48 1.81 3.22 1.14
CA TRP A 48 1.14 2.45 0.08
C TRP A 48 1.12 3.21 -1.25
N ASN A 49 0.81 4.51 -1.21
CA ASN A 49 0.76 5.35 -2.40
C ASN A 49 2.16 5.70 -2.94
N ARG A 50 3.23 5.43 -2.17
CA ARG A 50 4.61 5.63 -2.59
C ARG A 50 5.03 4.48 -3.51
N ARG A 51 4.67 4.59 -4.78
CA ARG A 51 5.24 3.72 -5.82
C ARG A 51 6.72 4.09 -6.00
N PRO A 52 7.65 3.11 -6.09
CA PRO A 52 8.96 3.44 -6.65
C PRO A 52 8.69 4.10 -8.00
N ALA A 53 9.31 5.25 -8.27
CA ALA A 53 9.34 5.76 -9.63
C ALA A 53 9.77 4.58 -10.49
N THR A 54 8.98 4.24 -11.51
CA THR A 54 9.48 3.38 -12.58
C THR A 54 10.88 3.87 -12.87
N PRO A 55 11.94 3.06 -12.67
CA PRO A 55 13.25 3.50 -13.04
C PRO A 55 13.13 3.83 -14.52
N ASP A 56 13.24 5.12 -14.86
CA ASP A 56 13.51 5.54 -16.22
C ASP A 56 14.62 4.61 -16.70
N GLN A 57 14.28 3.68 -17.58
CA GLN A 57 15.24 2.76 -18.18
C GLN A 57 16.05 3.58 -19.18
N ASP A 58 16.86 4.50 -18.67
CA ASP A 58 17.91 5.18 -19.40
C ASP A 58 19.20 4.40 -19.12
N TRP A 59 19.34 3.28 -19.82
CA TRP A 59 20.62 2.61 -20.02
C TRP A 59 21.00 2.86 -21.49
N ASP A 60 21.49 4.06 -21.80
CA ASP A 60 22.24 4.35 -23.04
C ASP A 60 23.76 4.24 -22.78
#